data_AF-A0AAD5R0C9-F1
#
_entry.id   AF-A0AAD5R0C9-F1
#
_cell.length_a   1.000
_cell.length_b   1.000
_cell.length_c   1.000
_cell.angle_alpha   90.00
_cell.angle_beta   90.00
_cell.angle_gamma   90.00
#
_symmetry.space_group_name_H-M   'P 1'
#
loop_
_entity.id
_entity.type
_entity.pdbx_description
1 polymer ?
#
loop_
_entity_poly.entity_id
_entity_poly.type
_entity_poly.pdbx_seq_one_letter_code
_entity_poly.pdbx_strand_id
1 'polypeptide(L)'
;MPYAQNHYPFENKKKFEDNFPADFIGEGIDQTRGWFYTLLVLSTALFNKPPFKNLICSGLVLASDGNKMSKRKKNYPDPMEVVHKYGADALRLYLINSPVVRGESLRFREEGVRDLLKDVFLPWFNAYRFFMQNVHLYEHLHNDGTAFSMKEIKSENIMDRWIESFTNSLVRFVRKEMSEYRLYAVVNPLTHFFDTLTNCYIRLNRKRIKGDFGTDDQAHALSALGRVLVLIIRLMSPFTPFFCEYVWQTLRTVIDATEESVHFTLLPSPDDTLIDKVVERRVQAMRDCIDLVRVLRERKGIPVKYPLKEMIVVNRDGQFLDDLKSLEHYILSEVNVRQLTVSSDKDKYGISLKAEPNFRLLGTRLKADQKVVVDYLKNKITEEELEQFLSQGKLIVCGHELTSEEVSVSYTSAQGDSKCHGYETHSDGKTILMLDVSEDQELVDEGLSREITNRVQKLRKAAKLVSTDSAMVYCIVKPVTSQMAAVVLSHKKKIEEATGTPMILEELPSGKSATVTNVSTVKDAEVSLWLVADSANEAVTVRLNGKSVRIRLRSKSEELLSYRDLLYEIRAALDFWKGTISLILLNGTRFHPTTPVSELNGQTVTIQTPMQLTSVN
;
A
#
# COMPACT_ATOMS: atom_id res chain seq x y z
N MET A 1 39.80 14.67 4.72
CA MET A 1 40.98 15.06 5.52
C MET A 1 41.18 16.58 5.46
N PRO A 2 40.49 17.33 6.32
CA PRO A 2 40.52 18.79 6.27
C PRO A 2 41.17 19.34 7.54
N TYR A 3 42.48 19.17 7.69
CA TYR A 3 43.21 19.91 8.74
C TYR A 3 43.15 21.42 8.43
N ALA A 4 43.18 21.78 7.15
CA ALA A 4 43.10 23.17 6.69
C ALA A 4 41.79 23.89 7.08
N GLN A 5 40.63 23.21 7.07
CA GLN A 5 39.35 23.84 7.44
C GLN A 5 39.32 24.30 8.92
N ASN A 6 40.16 23.69 9.76
CA ASN A 6 40.31 24.02 11.17
C ASN A 6 41.45 25.02 11.42
N HIS A 7 42.13 25.49 10.37
CA HIS A 7 43.33 26.32 10.47
C HIS A 7 44.48 25.62 11.25
N TYR A 8 44.53 24.29 11.20
CA TYR A 8 45.60 23.48 11.79
C TYR A 8 46.93 23.73 11.06
N PRO A 9 48.08 23.80 11.76
CA PRO A 9 48.27 23.53 13.19
C PRO A 9 48.11 24.75 14.11
N PHE A 10 47.81 25.93 13.57
CA PHE A 10 47.83 27.20 14.30
C PHE A 10 46.67 27.31 15.31
N GLU A 11 45.48 26.83 14.92
CA GLU A 11 44.26 26.92 15.73
C GLU A 11 43.48 25.59 15.72
N ASN A 12 42.53 25.46 16.65
CA ASN A 12 41.57 24.33 16.74
C ASN A 12 42.21 22.92 16.75
N LYS A 13 43.45 22.81 17.24
CA LYS A 13 44.22 21.55 17.26
C LYS A 13 43.44 20.38 17.85
N LYS A 14 42.87 20.56 19.05
CA LYS A 14 42.07 19.52 19.71
C LYS A 14 40.85 19.11 18.88
N LYS A 15 40.14 20.07 18.27
CA LYS A 15 38.99 19.79 17.40
C LYS A 15 39.39 18.93 16.20
N PHE A 16 40.54 19.20 15.58
CA PHE A 16 41.05 18.35 14.51
C PHE A 16 41.41 16.95 15.02
N GLU A 17 42.18 16.86 16.11
CA GLU A 17 42.67 15.59 16.65
C GLU A 17 41.54 14.68 17.14
N ASP A 18 40.48 15.24 17.74
CA ASP A 18 39.31 14.50 18.22
C ASP A 18 38.43 13.96 17.06
N ASN A 19 38.48 14.58 15.88
CA ASN A 19 37.64 14.23 14.72
C ASN A 19 38.43 13.56 13.58
N PHE A 20 39.74 13.34 13.75
CA PHE A 20 40.60 12.69 12.77
C PHE A 20 41.07 11.32 13.27
N PRO A 21 40.84 10.23 12.52
CA PRO A 21 40.29 10.17 11.16
C PRO A 21 38.76 10.30 11.09
N ALA A 22 38.24 10.75 9.94
CA ALA A 22 36.79 10.86 9.72
C ALA A 22 36.10 9.49 9.72
N ASP A 23 34.88 9.37 10.24
CA ASP A 23 34.19 8.09 10.31
C ASP A 23 33.71 7.58 8.94
N PHE A 24 33.29 8.47 8.05
CA PHE A 24 32.70 8.14 6.76
C PHE A 24 33.03 9.18 5.68
N ILE A 25 33.20 8.70 4.44
CA ILE A 25 33.25 9.52 3.23
C ILE A 25 32.51 8.79 2.10
N GLY A 26 31.77 9.52 1.27
CA GLY A 26 30.98 8.97 0.17
C GLY A 26 31.03 9.86 -1.06
N GLU A 27 31.69 9.41 -2.13
CA GLU A 27 31.81 10.16 -3.39
C GLU A 27 31.78 9.22 -4.61
N GLY A 28 31.67 9.81 -5.80
CA GLY A 28 31.67 9.09 -7.07
C GLY A 28 32.97 8.35 -7.38
N ILE A 29 32.88 7.32 -8.22
CA ILE A 29 34.00 6.46 -8.64
C ILE A 29 35.16 7.19 -9.32
N ASP A 30 34.89 8.35 -9.90
CA ASP A 30 35.91 9.24 -10.45
C ASP A 30 36.86 9.80 -9.37
N GLN A 31 36.46 9.82 -8.10
CA GLN A 31 37.29 10.33 -6.99
C GLN A 31 38.36 9.35 -6.51
N THR A 32 38.35 8.10 -6.98
CA THR A 32 39.40 7.10 -6.66
C THR A 32 40.80 7.55 -7.10
N ARG A 33 40.90 8.31 -8.19
CA ARG A 33 42.16 8.93 -8.67
C ARG A 33 42.27 10.41 -8.33
N GLY A 34 41.24 10.97 -7.70
CA GLY A 34 41.15 12.38 -7.34
C GLY A 34 41.25 12.55 -5.83
N TRP A 35 40.14 12.96 -5.23
CA TRP A 35 40.13 13.37 -3.84
C TRP A 35 40.53 12.25 -2.87
N PHE A 36 40.05 11.01 -3.05
CA PHE A 36 40.39 9.90 -2.16
C PHE A 36 41.90 9.64 -2.12
N TYR A 37 42.53 9.63 -3.29
CA TYR A 37 43.98 9.44 -3.42
C TYR A 37 44.75 10.55 -2.70
N THR A 38 44.43 11.81 -2.99
CA THR A 38 45.09 12.97 -2.39
C THR A 38 44.94 12.99 -0.87
N LEU A 39 43.74 12.69 -0.36
CA LEU A 39 43.49 12.62 1.08
C LEU A 39 44.35 11.52 1.74
N LEU A 40 44.50 10.36 1.11
CA LEU A 40 45.30 9.25 1.63
C LEU A 40 46.79 9.59 1.66
N VAL A 41 47.31 10.19 0.58
CA VAL A 41 48.72 10.61 0.48
C VAL A 41 49.06 11.64 1.55
N LEU A 42 48.28 12.72 1.66
CA LEU A 42 48.53 13.77 2.65
C LEU A 42 48.43 13.24 4.08
N SER A 43 47.45 12.39 4.35
CA SER A 43 47.22 11.82 5.68
C SER A 43 48.33 10.89 6.13
N THR A 44 48.81 10.06 5.21
CA THR A 44 49.92 9.15 5.49
C THR A 44 51.22 9.94 5.67
N ALA A 45 51.50 10.90 4.80
CA ALA A 45 52.74 11.69 4.85
C ALA A 45 52.84 12.60 6.09
N LEU A 46 51.73 13.25 6.48
CA LEU A 46 51.74 14.22 7.58
C LEU A 46 51.45 13.60 8.95
N PHE A 47 50.65 12.53 9.01
CA PHE A 47 50.11 12.01 10.27
C PHE A 47 50.27 10.49 10.44
N ASN A 48 50.78 9.78 9.42
CA ASN A 48 50.94 8.33 9.41
C ASN A 48 49.64 7.57 9.83
N LYS A 49 48.49 8.05 9.35
CA LYS A 49 47.16 7.49 9.63
C LYS A 49 46.28 7.54 8.39
N PRO A 50 45.30 6.63 8.22
CA PRO A 50 44.32 6.75 7.16
C PRO A 50 43.46 8.01 7.36
N PRO A 51 42.98 8.67 6.28
CA PRO A 51 42.16 9.88 6.37
C PRO A 51 40.71 9.67 6.81
N PHE A 52 40.22 8.42 6.71
CA PHE A 52 38.85 8.02 7.01
C PHE A 52 38.81 6.56 7.46
N LYS A 53 37.77 6.18 8.22
CA LYS A 53 37.52 4.80 8.66
C LYS A 53 36.72 4.00 7.64
N ASN A 54 35.71 4.62 7.02
CA ASN A 54 34.87 4.03 5.99
C ASN A 54 34.85 4.90 4.73
N LEU A 55 35.00 4.26 3.56
CA LEU A 55 34.89 4.91 2.25
C LEU A 55 33.86 4.15 1.41
N ILE A 56 32.83 4.87 0.95
CA ILE A 56 31.86 4.36 -0.02
C ILE A 56 32.04 5.06 -1.35
N CYS A 57 32.04 4.26 -2.40
CA CYS A 57 32.26 4.72 -3.76
C CYS A 57 30.96 4.54 -4.55
N SER A 58 30.30 5.64 -4.90
CA SER A 58 29.08 5.61 -5.70
C SER A 58 29.39 5.56 -7.19
N GLY A 59 28.46 5.01 -7.96
CA GLY A 59 28.54 5.01 -9.41
C GLY A 59 28.21 6.37 -10.02
N LEU A 60 28.10 6.41 -11.34
CA LEU A 60 27.83 7.65 -12.08
C LEU A 60 26.38 7.74 -12.53
N VAL A 61 25.78 8.91 -12.33
CA VAL A 61 24.49 9.25 -12.95
C VAL A 61 24.76 9.72 -14.39
N LEU A 62 24.19 9.00 -15.34
CA LEU A 62 24.28 9.24 -16.77
C LEU A 62 22.94 9.82 -17.27
N ALA A 63 22.99 10.53 -18.38
CA ALA A 63 21.80 10.93 -19.12
C ALA A 63 21.00 9.69 -19.58
N SER A 64 19.75 9.91 -20.00
CA SER A 64 18.85 8.83 -20.43
C SER A 64 19.41 8.03 -21.63
N ASP A 65 20.21 8.68 -22.47
CA ASP A 65 20.94 8.12 -23.61
C ASP A 65 22.22 7.34 -23.23
N GLY A 66 22.59 7.33 -21.95
CA GLY A 66 23.78 6.67 -21.43
C GLY A 66 25.07 7.50 -21.51
N ASN A 67 25.02 8.74 -21.99
CA ASN A 67 26.19 9.63 -21.98
C ASN A 67 26.38 10.28 -20.61
N LYS A 68 27.63 10.65 -20.30
CA LYS A 68 27.91 11.46 -19.09
C LYS A 68 27.14 12.78 -19.15
N MET A 69 26.47 13.12 -18.04
CA MET A 69 25.80 14.41 -17.90
C MET A 69 26.82 15.55 -18.01
N SER A 70 26.52 16.58 -18.80
CA SER A 70 27.37 17.78 -18.84
C SER A 70 26.57 19.05 -19.12
N LYS A 71 26.89 20.12 -18.38
CA LYS A 71 26.25 21.44 -18.57
C LYS A 71 26.34 21.92 -20.01
N ARG A 72 27.45 21.59 -20.72
CA ARG A 72 27.65 21.92 -22.14
C ARG A 72 26.69 21.18 -23.06
N LYS A 73 26.40 19.90 -22.80
CA LYS A 73 25.50 19.08 -23.64
C LYS A 73 24.02 19.28 -23.30
N LYS A 74 23.69 19.86 -22.13
CA LYS A 74 22.31 20.01 -21.62
C LYS A 74 21.49 18.72 -21.76
N ASN A 75 22.14 17.58 -21.57
CA ASN A 75 21.57 16.25 -21.80
C ASN A 75 20.90 15.66 -20.56
N TYR A 76 20.56 16.49 -19.58
CA TYR A 76 19.88 16.09 -18.35
C TYR A 76 18.97 17.22 -17.87
N PRO A 77 17.81 16.90 -17.27
CA PRO A 77 16.96 17.90 -16.65
C PRO A 77 17.67 18.52 -15.44
N ASP A 78 17.46 19.81 -15.20
CA ASP A 78 18.02 20.46 -14.01
C ASP A 78 17.49 19.73 -12.75
N PRO A 79 18.34 19.31 -11.80
CA PRO A 79 17.89 18.71 -10.56
C PRO A 79 16.81 19.54 -9.85
N MET A 80 16.88 20.87 -9.93
CA MET A 80 15.88 21.74 -9.30
C MET A 80 14.53 21.71 -10.04
N GLU A 81 14.49 21.56 -11.35
CA GLU A 81 13.23 21.37 -12.08
C GLU A 81 12.53 20.08 -11.63
N VAL A 82 13.30 18.99 -11.47
CA VAL A 82 12.79 17.72 -10.95
C VAL A 82 12.29 17.89 -9.52
N VAL A 83 13.02 18.59 -8.66
CA VAL A 83 12.62 18.88 -7.27
C VAL A 83 11.35 19.73 -7.22
N HIS A 84 11.22 20.76 -8.06
CA HIS A 84 10.01 21.58 -8.10
C HIS A 84 8.78 20.81 -8.60
N LYS A 85 8.98 19.85 -9.51
CA LYS A 85 7.89 19.06 -10.09
C LYS A 85 7.47 17.87 -9.22
N TYR A 86 8.43 17.19 -8.58
CA TYR A 86 8.19 15.92 -7.88
C TYR A 86 8.57 15.92 -6.40
N GLY A 87 9.27 16.94 -5.92
CA GLY A 87 9.77 17.04 -4.56
C GLY A 87 11.16 16.42 -4.36
N ALA A 88 11.90 16.96 -3.38
CA ALA A 88 13.25 16.50 -3.06
C ALA A 88 13.28 15.05 -2.56
N ASP A 89 12.28 14.63 -1.79
CA ASP A 89 12.24 13.28 -1.21
C ASP A 89 12.06 12.18 -2.27
N ALA A 90 11.26 12.45 -3.32
CA ALA A 90 11.10 11.51 -4.42
C ALA A 90 12.42 11.31 -5.18
N LEU A 91 13.16 12.41 -5.44
CA LEU A 91 14.48 12.35 -6.07
C LEU A 91 15.51 11.64 -5.18
N ARG A 92 15.53 11.92 -3.87
CA ARG A 92 16.41 11.23 -2.91
C ARG A 92 16.16 9.72 -2.95
N LEU A 93 14.91 9.31 -2.80
CA LEU A 93 14.54 7.90 -2.77
C LEU A 93 14.85 7.20 -4.10
N TYR A 94 14.65 7.88 -5.23
CA TYR A 94 15.03 7.38 -6.55
C TYR A 94 16.53 7.07 -6.65
N LEU A 95 17.38 8.02 -6.24
CA LEU A 95 18.84 7.84 -6.30
C LEU A 95 19.32 6.75 -5.35
N ILE A 96 18.75 6.69 -4.13
CA ILE A 96 19.12 5.67 -3.14
C ILE A 96 18.66 4.28 -3.59
N ASN A 97 17.52 4.17 -4.27
CA ASN A 97 17.04 2.89 -4.82
C ASN A 97 17.72 2.48 -6.14
N SER A 98 18.73 3.22 -6.58
CA SER A 98 19.35 3.00 -7.89
C SER A 98 20.68 2.24 -7.80
N PRO A 99 21.19 1.71 -8.92
CA PRO A 99 22.49 1.04 -8.94
C PRO A 99 23.69 1.91 -8.50
N VAL A 100 23.54 3.25 -8.43
CA VAL A 100 24.64 4.15 -8.03
C VAL A 100 25.12 3.89 -6.61
N VAL A 101 24.27 3.42 -5.70
CA VAL A 101 24.68 3.06 -4.34
C VAL A 101 25.44 1.72 -4.28
N ARG A 102 25.56 1.02 -5.41
CA ARG A 102 26.37 -0.19 -5.61
C ARG A 102 27.64 0.07 -6.43
N GLY A 103 27.97 1.33 -6.72
CA GLY A 103 29.09 1.69 -7.59
C GLY A 103 28.79 1.58 -9.09
N GLU A 104 27.56 1.27 -9.48
CA GLU A 104 27.16 1.08 -10.89
C GLU A 104 26.57 2.34 -11.51
N SER A 105 26.59 2.43 -12.84
CA SER A 105 25.98 3.58 -13.53
C SER A 105 24.45 3.51 -13.56
N LEU A 106 23.80 4.65 -13.28
CA LEU A 106 22.36 4.84 -13.47
C LEU A 106 22.11 5.71 -14.70
N ARG A 107 21.25 5.26 -15.62
CA ARG A 107 20.68 6.13 -16.64
C ARG A 107 19.45 6.82 -16.06
N PHE A 108 19.58 8.11 -15.75
CA PHE A 108 18.52 8.87 -15.10
C PHE A 108 17.29 8.99 -16.01
N ARG A 109 16.12 8.71 -15.45
CA ARG A 109 14.82 8.85 -16.10
C ARG A 109 13.84 9.54 -15.15
N GLU A 110 13.25 10.63 -15.61
CA GLU A 110 12.32 11.43 -14.82
C GLU A 110 11.05 10.62 -14.47
N GLU A 111 10.64 9.70 -15.35
CA GLU A 111 9.50 8.80 -15.12
C GLU A 111 9.69 7.97 -13.85
N GLY A 112 10.91 7.51 -13.55
CA GLY A 112 11.18 6.73 -12.35
C GLY A 112 11.00 7.52 -11.05
N VAL A 113 11.21 8.84 -11.08
CA VAL A 113 10.93 9.73 -9.94
C VAL A 113 9.41 9.87 -9.75
N ARG A 114 8.68 10.00 -10.86
CA ARG A 114 7.21 10.07 -10.85
C ARG A 114 6.59 8.77 -10.34
N ASP A 115 7.12 7.61 -10.73
CA ASP A 115 6.60 6.31 -10.32
C ASP A 115 6.72 6.12 -8.81
N LEU A 116 7.82 6.57 -8.18
CA LEU A 116 7.93 6.56 -6.72
C LEU A 116 6.87 7.39 -6.01
N LEU A 117 6.47 8.54 -6.56
CA LEU A 117 5.35 9.30 -5.99
C LEU A 117 4.06 8.49 -6.00
N LYS A 118 3.80 7.80 -7.11
CA LYS A 118 2.58 7.02 -7.31
C LYS A 118 2.57 5.76 -6.45
N ASP A 119 3.68 5.05 -6.38
CA ASP A 119 3.75 3.70 -5.83
C ASP A 119 4.19 3.69 -4.36
N VAL A 120 4.77 4.78 -3.85
CA VAL A 120 5.25 4.89 -2.45
C VAL A 120 4.57 6.04 -1.72
N PHE A 121 4.76 7.29 -2.16
CA PHE A 121 4.30 8.46 -1.40
C PHE A 121 2.78 8.59 -1.36
N LEU A 122 2.07 8.31 -2.45
CA LEU A 122 0.61 8.34 -2.46
C LEU A 122 -0.01 7.26 -1.54
N PRO A 123 0.38 5.97 -1.61
CA PRO A 123 -0.06 4.96 -0.66
C PRO A 123 0.24 5.34 0.79
N TRP A 124 1.46 5.82 1.07
CA TRP A 124 1.86 6.23 2.41
C TRP A 124 1.03 7.42 2.92
N PHE A 125 0.88 8.47 2.12
CA PHE A 125 0.05 9.62 2.46
C PHE A 125 -1.41 9.22 2.70
N ASN A 126 -1.96 8.32 1.88
CA ASN A 126 -3.31 7.82 2.05
C ASN A 126 -3.47 6.99 3.33
N ALA A 127 -2.46 6.19 3.72
CA ALA A 127 -2.46 5.44 4.97
C ALA A 127 -2.50 6.39 6.18
N TYR A 128 -1.61 7.39 6.20
CA TYR A 128 -1.57 8.43 7.23
C TYR A 128 -2.89 9.22 7.29
N ARG A 129 -3.41 9.67 6.14
CA ARG A 129 -4.67 10.41 6.06
C ARG A 129 -5.83 9.57 6.57
N PHE A 130 -5.91 8.31 6.18
CA PHE A 130 -6.92 7.37 6.66
C PHE A 130 -6.85 7.21 8.18
N PHE A 131 -5.65 7.07 8.76
CA PHE A 131 -5.48 7.02 10.21
C PHE A 131 -6.03 8.28 10.88
N MET A 132 -5.56 9.47 10.49
CA MET A 132 -6.00 10.73 11.10
C MET A 132 -7.52 10.92 10.97
N GLN A 133 -8.11 10.61 9.83
CA GLN A 133 -9.57 10.70 9.65
C GLN A 133 -10.33 9.83 10.65
N ASN A 134 -9.88 8.60 10.89
CA ASN A 134 -10.56 7.71 11.83
C ASN A 134 -10.27 8.06 13.30
N VAL A 135 -9.11 8.65 13.61
CA VAL A 135 -8.83 9.20 14.96
C VAL A 135 -9.83 10.32 15.28
N HIS A 136 -9.99 11.29 14.39
CA HIS A 136 -10.94 12.37 14.64
C HIS A 136 -12.40 11.88 14.67
N LEU A 137 -12.75 10.88 13.84
CA LEU A 137 -14.07 10.25 13.89
C LEU A 137 -14.29 9.59 15.26
N TYR A 138 -13.28 8.87 15.76
CA TYR A 138 -13.31 8.29 17.09
C TYR A 138 -13.56 9.36 18.15
N GLU A 139 -12.78 10.45 18.16
CA GLU A 139 -12.94 11.56 19.12
C GLU A 139 -14.32 12.23 19.03
N HIS A 140 -14.91 12.34 17.83
CA HIS A 140 -16.23 12.94 17.66
C HIS A 140 -17.36 12.04 18.20
N LEU A 141 -17.25 10.71 18.01
CA LEU A 141 -18.24 9.76 18.52
C LEU A 141 -18.21 9.63 20.04
N HIS A 142 -17.07 9.94 20.67
CA HIS A 142 -16.91 9.98 22.12
C HIS A 142 -17.15 11.42 22.60
N ASN A 143 -18.43 11.74 22.82
CA ASN A 143 -18.98 13.08 23.09
C ASN A 143 -18.53 13.73 24.43
N ASP A 144 -17.47 13.22 25.06
CA ASP A 144 -16.91 13.70 26.33
C ASP A 144 -15.69 14.63 26.15
N GLY A 145 -15.26 14.84 24.90
CA GLY A 145 -14.09 15.67 24.60
C GLY A 145 -12.76 15.00 24.92
N THR A 146 -12.74 13.69 25.17
CA THR A 146 -11.49 12.95 25.30
C THR A 146 -10.75 12.90 23.96
N ALA A 147 -9.51 13.40 23.98
CA ALA A 147 -8.60 13.23 22.86
C ALA A 147 -8.23 11.75 22.75
N PHE A 148 -8.09 11.26 21.51
CA PHE A 148 -7.62 9.91 21.29
C PHE A 148 -6.18 9.80 21.81
N SER A 149 -5.96 8.79 22.64
CA SER A 149 -4.63 8.38 23.07
C SER A 149 -4.41 6.93 22.69
N MET A 150 -3.18 6.62 22.24
CA MET A 150 -2.81 5.27 21.89
C MET A 150 -2.87 4.38 23.15
N LYS A 151 -3.63 3.28 23.06
CA LYS A 151 -3.68 2.28 24.13
C LYS A 151 -2.35 1.53 24.23
N GLU A 152 -1.78 1.44 25.42
CA GLU A 152 -0.53 0.70 25.66
C GLU A 152 -0.70 -0.83 25.61
N ILE A 153 -1.93 -1.32 25.72
CA ILE A 153 -2.22 -2.75 25.76
C ILE A 153 -1.97 -3.39 24.38
N LYS A 154 -1.30 -4.54 24.36
CA LYS A 154 -1.08 -5.34 23.15
C LYS A 154 -2.43 -5.87 22.65
N SER A 155 -2.74 -5.62 21.38
CA SER A 155 -3.94 -6.15 20.75
C SER A 155 -3.87 -7.68 20.66
N GLU A 156 -4.97 -8.36 20.96
CA GLU A 156 -5.06 -9.81 20.77
C GLU A 156 -5.27 -10.19 19.29
N ASN A 157 -5.66 -9.23 18.46
CA ASN A 157 -5.92 -9.48 17.05
C ASN A 157 -4.64 -9.85 16.30
N ILE A 158 -4.73 -10.94 15.51
CA ILE A 158 -3.57 -11.50 14.80
C ILE A 158 -2.98 -10.54 13.76
N MET A 159 -3.80 -9.70 13.11
CA MET A 159 -3.33 -8.74 12.11
C MET A 159 -2.63 -7.55 12.75
N ASP A 160 -3.09 -7.11 13.93
CA ASP A 160 -2.45 -6.01 14.69
C ASP A 160 -1.08 -6.47 15.19
N ARG A 161 -1.03 -7.67 15.80
CA ARG A 161 0.23 -8.32 16.21
C ARG A 161 1.17 -8.51 15.03
N TRP A 162 0.63 -8.93 13.88
CA TRP A 162 1.41 -9.13 12.67
C TRP A 162 2.05 -7.83 12.18
N ILE A 163 1.30 -6.74 12.05
CA ILE A 163 1.87 -5.51 11.48
C ILE A 163 2.91 -4.89 12.43
N GLU A 164 2.73 -5.01 13.74
CA GLU A 164 3.73 -4.59 14.73
C GLU A 164 4.99 -5.47 14.67
N SER A 165 4.82 -6.79 14.57
CA SER A 165 5.92 -7.75 14.38
C SER A 165 6.70 -7.47 13.10
N PHE A 166 6.01 -7.34 11.97
CA PHE A 166 6.57 -7.05 10.66
C PHE A 166 7.34 -5.72 10.65
N THR A 167 6.79 -4.68 11.28
CA THR A 167 7.45 -3.38 11.40
C THR A 167 8.72 -3.46 12.25
N ASN A 168 8.69 -4.17 13.39
CA ASN A 168 9.89 -4.36 14.22
C ASN A 168 10.96 -5.21 13.54
N SER A 169 10.56 -6.26 12.80
CA SER A 169 11.47 -7.02 11.93
C SER A 169 12.12 -6.13 10.87
N LEU A 170 11.37 -5.21 10.25
CA LEU A 170 11.89 -4.23 9.30
C LEU A 170 12.87 -3.25 9.97
N VAL A 171 12.55 -2.72 11.16
CA VAL A 171 13.45 -1.86 11.94
C VAL A 171 14.77 -2.58 12.22
N ARG A 172 14.71 -3.85 12.67
CA ARG A 172 15.91 -4.66 12.93
C ARG A 172 16.75 -4.85 11.66
N PHE A 173 16.10 -5.17 10.54
CA PHE A 173 16.78 -5.33 9.26
C PHE A 173 17.46 -4.03 8.81
N VAL A 174 16.74 -2.91 8.79
CA VAL A 174 17.28 -1.62 8.34
C VAL A 174 18.43 -1.16 9.23
N ARG A 175 18.32 -1.32 10.56
CA ARG A 175 19.44 -0.98 11.47
C ARG A 175 20.69 -1.79 11.16
N LYS A 176 20.55 -3.10 10.93
CA LYS A 176 21.68 -3.98 10.57
C LYS A 176 22.33 -3.51 9.28
N GLU A 177 21.55 -3.39 8.20
CA GLU A 177 22.08 -3.01 6.89
C GLU A 177 22.70 -1.61 6.90
N MET A 178 22.09 -0.64 7.60
CA MET A 178 22.65 0.70 7.75
C MET A 178 23.95 0.71 8.56
N SER A 179 24.08 -0.14 9.60
CA SER A 179 25.33 -0.25 10.37
C SER A 179 26.48 -0.84 9.54
N GLU A 180 26.16 -1.60 8.50
CA GLU A 180 27.11 -2.18 7.55
C GLU A 180 27.26 -1.33 6.27
N TYR A 181 26.72 -0.11 6.23
CA TYR A 181 26.70 0.80 5.07
C TYR A 181 26.05 0.20 3.79
N ARG A 182 25.16 -0.79 3.94
CA ARG A 182 24.47 -1.48 2.83
C ARG A 182 23.17 -0.78 2.45
N LEU A 183 23.31 0.48 2.04
CA LEU A 183 22.19 1.34 1.66
C LEU A 183 21.34 0.76 0.50
N TYR A 184 21.96 -0.05 -0.36
CA TYR A 184 21.28 -0.70 -1.49
C TYR A 184 20.29 -1.80 -1.09
N ALA A 185 20.33 -2.27 0.17
CA ALA A 185 19.48 -3.34 0.67
C ALA A 185 18.21 -2.81 1.36
N VAL A 186 18.20 -1.54 1.80
CA VAL A 186 17.14 -1.03 2.68
C VAL A 186 15.93 -0.44 1.96
N VAL A 187 16.13 0.22 0.81
CA VAL A 187 15.04 0.99 0.19
C VAL A 187 13.91 0.08 -0.29
N ASN A 188 14.22 -1.02 -0.97
CA ASN A 188 13.17 -1.92 -1.48
C ASN A 188 12.25 -2.47 -0.36
N PRO A 189 12.78 -3.02 0.76
CA PRO A 189 11.96 -3.39 1.92
C PRO A 189 11.14 -2.22 2.50
N LEU A 190 11.76 -1.04 2.62
CA LEU A 190 11.09 0.17 3.12
C LEU A 190 9.95 0.63 2.20
N THR A 191 10.11 0.55 0.88
CA THR A 191 9.05 0.93 -0.06
C THR A 191 7.95 -0.13 -0.13
N HIS A 192 8.31 -1.42 -0.09
CA HIS A 192 7.35 -2.53 -0.08
C HIS A 192 6.47 -2.55 1.18
N PHE A 193 7.00 -2.02 2.30
CA PHE A 193 6.24 -1.86 3.53
C PHE A 193 4.93 -1.09 3.32
N PHE A 194 4.91 -0.04 2.49
CA PHE A 194 3.70 0.77 2.28
C PHE A 194 2.63 0.04 1.47
N ASP A 195 3.03 -0.80 0.52
CA ASP A 195 2.12 -1.73 -0.15
C ASP A 195 1.52 -2.72 0.86
N THR A 196 2.36 -3.33 1.70
CA THR A 196 1.92 -4.26 2.75
C THR A 196 0.96 -3.59 3.74
N LEU A 197 1.27 -2.37 4.19
CA LEU A 197 0.45 -1.60 5.11
C LEU A 197 -0.93 -1.28 4.50
N THR A 198 -0.96 -0.84 3.24
CA THR A 198 -2.19 -0.36 2.59
C THR A 198 -3.04 -1.50 2.04
N ASN A 199 -2.45 -2.38 1.24
CA ASN A 199 -3.14 -3.41 0.48
C ASN A 199 -3.37 -4.71 1.26
N CYS A 200 -2.69 -4.90 2.40
CA CYS A 200 -2.93 -6.03 3.30
C CYS A 200 -3.53 -5.56 4.63
N TYR A 201 -2.76 -4.85 5.47
CA TYR A 201 -3.21 -4.53 6.83
C TYR A 201 -4.46 -3.63 6.87
N ILE A 202 -4.39 -2.43 6.29
CA ILE A 202 -5.49 -1.46 6.30
C ILE A 202 -6.71 -2.02 5.56
N ARG A 203 -6.49 -2.69 4.43
CA ARG A 203 -7.57 -3.29 3.63
C ARG A 203 -8.37 -4.31 4.45
N LEU A 204 -7.71 -5.26 5.10
CA LEU A 204 -8.35 -6.32 5.87
C LEU A 204 -8.93 -5.83 7.21
N ASN A 205 -8.41 -4.74 7.77
CA ASN A 205 -8.85 -4.19 9.06
C ASN A 205 -9.71 -2.93 8.93
N ARG A 206 -10.13 -2.54 7.73
CA ARG A 206 -10.86 -1.28 7.49
C ARG A 206 -12.13 -1.14 8.35
N LYS A 207 -12.88 -2.23 8.49
CA LYS A 207 -14.11 -2.26 9.31
C LYS A 207 -13.81 -2.06 10.80
N ARG A 208 -12.73 -2.70 11.30
CA ARG A 208 -12.23 -2.53 12.67
C ARG A 208 -11.82 -1.08 12.94
N ILE A 209 -11.00 -0.50 12.06
CA ILE A 209 -10.51 0.89 12.18
C ILE A 209 -11.66 1.92 12.13
N LYS A 210 -12.77 1.59 11.46
CA LYS A 210 -13.98 2.42 11.39
C LYS A 210 -14.93 2.27 12.59
N GLY A 211 -14.71 1.25 13.44
CA GLY A 211 -15.55 0.99 14.60
C GLY A 211 -16.75 0.08 14.35
N ASP A 212 -16.81 -0.63 13.22
CA ASP A 212 -17.92 -1.54 12.89
C ASP A 212 -18.06 -2.70 13.91
N PHE A 213 -17.00 -3.00 14.67
CA PHE A 213 -16.97 -4.04 15.70
C PHE A 213 -16.94 -3.49 17.13
N GLY A 214 -17.27 -2.21 17.31
CA GLY A 214 -17.32 -1.53 18.60
C GLY A 214 -16.10 -0.68 18.91
N THR A 215 -16.28 0.24 19.85
CA THR A 215 -15.28 1.25 20.28
C THR A 215 -13.95 0.63 20.72
N ASP A 216 -14.00 -0.46 21.50
CA ASP A 216 -12.79 -1.01 22.11
C ASP A 216 -11.82 -1.60 21.06
N ASP A 217 -12.37 -2.37 20.12
CA ASP A 217 -11.64 -2.92 18.97
C ASP A 217 -11.15 -1.82 18.03
N GLN A 218 -11.96 -0.77 17.82
CA GLN A 218 -11.54 0.41 17.06
C GLN A 218 -10.31 1.07 17.66
N ALA A 219 -10.31 1.29 18.98
CA ALA A 219 -9.20 1.90 19.68
C ALA A 219 -7.93 1.04 19.61
N HIS A 220 -8.04 -0.29 19.70
CA HIS A 220 -6.90 -1.19 19.51
C HIS A 220 -6.35 -1.14 18.09
N ALA A 221 -7.21 -1.22 17.06
CA ALA A 221 -6.79 -1.18 15.67
C ALA A 221 -6.16 0.17 15.29
N LEU A 222 -6.71 1.28 15.80
CA LEU A 222 -6.14 2.63 15.65
C LEU A 222 -4.78 2.75 16.35
N SER A 223 -4.66 2.24 17.57
CA SER A 223 -3.41 2.29 18.34
C SER A 223 -2.29 1.51 17.64
N ALA A 224 -2.58 0.31 17.13
CA ALA A 224 -1.61 -0.49 16.37
C ALA A 224 -1.18 0.23 15.08
N LEU A 225 -2.13 0.80 14.31
CA LEU A 225 -1.80 1.58 13.11
C LEU A 225 -0.97 2.84 13.45
N GLY A 226 -1.33 3.55 14.51
CA GLY A 226 -0.62 4.74 14.98
C GLY A 226 0.84 4.43 15.36
N ARG A 227 1.07 3.40 16.18
CA ARG A 227 2.42 2.95 16.56
C ARG A 227 3.28 2.63 15.35
N VAL A 228 2.74 1.88 14.40
CA VAL A 228 3.43 1.50 13.17
C VAL A 228 3.77 2.73 12.31
N LEU A 229 2.85 3.70 12.19
CA LEU A 229 3.09 4.95 11.46
C LEU A 229 4.21 5.78 12.11
N VAL A 230 4.24 5.87 13.45
CA VAL A 230 5.30 6.59 14.18
C VAL A 230 6.66 5.93 13.97
N LEU A 231 6.73 4.61 14.09
CA LEU A 231 7.97 3.85 13.88
C LEU A 231 8.50 4.04 12.46
N ILE A 232 7.64 3.92 11.43
CA ILE A 232 8.09 4.03 10.05
C ILE A 232 8.52 5.46 9.69
N ILE A 233 7.88 6.49 10.24
CA ILE A 233 8.28 7.89 10.01
C ILE A 233 9.67 8.17 10.58
N ARG A 234 9.95 7.70 11.80
CA ARG A 234 11.28 7.81 12.40
C ARG A 234 12.33 6.99 11.64
N LEU A 235 11.95 5.81 11.13
CA LEU A 235 12.86 4.97 10.33
C LEU A 235 13.15 5.57 8.95
N MET A 236 12.16 6.20 8.32
CA MET A 236 12.25 6.79 6.99
C MET A 236 12.85 8.20 6.97
N SER A 237 12.94 8.88 8.11
CA SER A 237 13.38 10.29 8.18
C SER A 237 14.77 10.57 7.55
N PRO A 238 15.77 9.67 7.56
CA PRO A 238 17.03 9.90 6.85
C PRO A 238 16.88 9.89 5.31
N PHE A 239 15.87 9.19 4.80
CA PHE A 239 15.62 8.97 3.37
C PHE A 239 14.72 10.06 2.80
N THR A 240 13.59 10.33 3.47
CA THR A 240 12.53 11.26 3.05
C THR A 240 12.28 12.32 4.13
N PRO A 241 13.26 13.20 4.39
CA PRO A 241 13.23 14.08 5.56
C PRO A 241 12.08 15.08 5.58
N PHE A 242 11.66 15.62 4.43
CA PHE A 242 10.63 16.66 4.39
C PHE A 242 9.24 16.09 4.60
N PHE A 243 8.93 14.95 3.97
CA PHE A 243 7.67 14.26 4.11
C PHE A 243 7.51 13.66 5.51
N CYS A 244 8.56 13.03 6.05
CA CYS A 244 8.55 12.54 7.42
C CYS A 244 8.30 13.67 8.43
N GLU A 245 8.96 14.81 8.25
CA GLU A 245 8.74 15.98 9.11
C GLU A 245 7.30 16.48 9.00
N TYR A 246 6.77 16.62 7.78
CA TYR A 246 5.38 17.01 7.56
C TYR A 246 4.38 16.10 8.30
N VAL A 247 4.55 14.78 8.20
CA VAL A 247 3.67 13.82 8.87
C VAL A 247 3.88 13.83 10.39
N TRP A 248 5.13 13.92 10.85
CA TRP A 248 5.47 14.02 12.27
C TRP A 248 4.74 15.19 12.94
N GLN A 249 4.79 16.38 12.32
CA GLN A 249 4.14 17.58 12.84
C GLN A 249 2.65 17.39 13.11
N THR A 250 1.96 16.56 12.33
CA THR A 250 0.55 16.24 12.57
C THR A 250 0.38 15.10 13.57
N LEU A 251 1.21 14.05 13.50
CA LEU A 251 1.10 12.94 14.44
C LEU A 251 1.39 13.35 15.89
N ARG A 252 2.21 14.39 16.12
CA ARG A 252 2.44 14.99 17.46
C ARG A 252 1.16 15.38 18.21
N THR A 253 0.03 15.55 17.54
CA THR A 253 -1.24 15.85 18.25
C THR A 253 -1.88 14.61 18.86
N VAL A 254 -1.50 13.42 18.40
CA VAL A 254 -2.07 12.12 18.85
C VAL A 254 -1.03 11.23 19.53
N ILE A 255 0.23 11.65 19.52
CA ILE A 255 1.33 11.01 20.23
C ILE A 255 1.87 12.00 21.24
N ASP A 256 2.13 11.57 22.47
CA ASP A 256 2.72 12.42 23.52
C ASP A 256 4.24 12.59 23.29
N ALA A 257 4.62 13.05 22.10
CA ALA A 257 6.01 13.28 21.73
C ALA A 257 6.47 14.67 22.17
N THR A 258 7.59 14.70 22.88
CA THR A 258 8.19 15.94 23.39
C THR A 258 9.06 16.64 22.35
N GLU A 259 9.60 15.89 21.38
CA GLU A 259 10.52 16.40 20.38
C GLU A 259 9.82 17.25 19.32
N GLU A 260 10.41 18.41 19.01
CA GLU A 260 9.83 19.36 18.06
C GLU A 260 9.85 18.89 16.61
N SER A 261 10.79 18.01 16.26
CA SER A 261 11.03 17.50 14.91
C SER A 261 11.38 16.01 14.97
N VAL A 262 11.02 15.26 13.93
CA VAL A 262 11.41 13.85 13.82
C VAL A 262 12.94 13.70 13.79
N HIS A 263 13.64 14.72 13.29
CA HIS A 263 15.09 14.74 13.16
C HIS A 263 15.82 14.92 14.50
N PHE A 264 15.09 15.24 15.57
CA PHE A 264 15.61 15.24 16.94
C PHE A 264 15.34 13.93 17.69
N THR A 265 14.68 12.97 17.04
CA THR A 265 14.43 11.65 17.61
C THR A 265 15.56 10.68 17.26
N LEU A 266 15.86 9.76 18.17
CA LEU A 266 16.75 8.64 17.85
C LEU A 266 16.09 7.71 16.82
N LEU A 267 16.90 7.08 15.97
CA LEU A 267 16.42 5.97 15.14
C LEU A 267 15.79 4.90 16.03
N PRO A 268 14.60 4.37 15.66
CA PRO A 268 13.90 3.41 16.51
C PRO A 268 14.75 2.16 16.70
N SER A 269 14.73 1.60 17.90
CA SER A 269 15.27 0.28 18.20
C SER A 269 14.15 -0.76 18.02
N PRO A 270 14.45 -1.96 17.50
CA PRO A 270 13.45 -3.01 17.40
C PRO A 270 13.06 -3.47 18.79
N ASP A 271 11.77 -3.67 19.01
CA ASP A 271 11.26 -4.39 20.18
C ASP A 271 11.16 -5.87 19.81
N ASP A 272 12.17 -6.66 20.20
CA ASP A 272 12.20 -8.10 19.94
C ASP A 272 11.03 -8.85 20.63
N THR A 273 10.38 -8.27 21.65
CA THR A 273 9.21 -8.87 22.31
C THR A 273 7.92 -8.76 21.47
N LEU A 274 7.91 -7.90 20.46
CA LEU A 274 6.82 -7.76 19.49
C LEU A 274 7.06 -8.59 18.23
N ILE A 275 8.26 -9.13 18.04
CA ILE A 275 8.61 -9.90 16.85
C ILE A 275 8.15 -11.35 17.04
N ASP A 276 7.02 -11.65 16.41
CA ASP A 276 6.41 -12.97 16.34
C ASP A 276 6.58 -13.55 14.92
N LYS A 277 7.55 -14.45 14.79
CA LYS A 277 7.86 -15.13 13.51
C LYS A 277 6.77 -16.10 13.07
N VAL A 278 5.98 -16.65 14.00
CA VAL A 278 4.87 -17.55 13.66
C VAL A 278 3.75 -16.76 13.02
N VAL A 279 3.40 -15.60 13.59
CA VAL A 279 2.38 -14.71 13.01
C VAL A 279 2.83 -14.15 11.66
N GLU A 280 4.11 -13.74 11.52
CA GLU A 280 4.66 -13.33 10.21
C GLU A 280 4.52 -14.44 9.16
N ARG A 281 4.87 -15.69 9.50
CA ARG A 281 4.75 -16.84 8.62
C ARG A 281 3.31 -17.11 8.21
N ARG A 282 2.37 -17.08 9.16
CA ARG A 282 0.93 -17.28 8.90
C ARG A 282 0.38 -16.27 7.90
N VAL A 283 0.67 -14.98 8.13
CA VAL A 283 0.19 -13.93 7.22
C VAL A 283 0.87 -14.00 5.86
N GLN A 284 2.14 -14.41 5.80
CA GLN A 284 2.80 -14.65 4.51
C GLN A 284 2.10 -15.78 3.73
N ALA A 285 1.83 -16.93 4.37
CA ALA A 285 1.10 -18.03 3.75
C ALA A 285 -0.28 -17.59 3.22
N MET A 286 -1.02 -16.82 4.03
CA MET A 286 -2.29 -16.21 3.62
C MET A 286 -2.13 -15.34 2.37
N ARG A 287 -1.12 -14.46 2.32
CA ARG A 287 -0.86 -13.58 1.17
C ARG A 287 -0.53 -14.37 -0.09
N ASP A 288 0.37 -15.34 0.00
CA ASP A 288 0.78 -16.18 -1.12
C ASP A 288 -0.44 -16.92 -1.71
N CYS A 289 -1.31 -17.44 -0.85
CA CYS A 289 -2.57 -18.08 -1.25
C CYS A 289 -3.53 -17.10 -1.95
N ILE A 290 -3.72 -15.89 -1.40
CA ILE A 290 -4.58 -14.86 -2.01
C ILE A 290 -4.07 -14.46 -3.40
N ASP A 291 -2.75 -14.31 -3.57
CA ASP A 291 -2.15 -13.94 -4.84
C ASP A 291 -2.32 -15.05 -5.90
N LEU A 292 -2.17 -16.32 -5.52
CA LEU A 292 -2.51 -17.45 -6.40
C LEU A 292 -3.97 -17.41 -6.87
N VAL A 293 -4.93 -17.10 -5.97
CA VAL A 293 -6.35 -16.99 -6.35
C VAL A 293 -6.59 -15.81 -7.29
N ARG A 294 -5.92 -14.68 -7.04
CA ARG A 294 -6.03 -13.48 -7.90
C ARG A 294 -5.53 -13.76 -9.31
N VAL A 295 -4.37 -14.40 -9.45
CA VAL A 295 -3.82 -14.79 -10.75
C VAL A 295 -4.77 -15.75 -11.47
N LEU A 296 -5.34 -16.73 -10.77
CA LEU A 296 -6.33 -17.65 -11.33
C LEU A 296 -7.56 -16.92 -11.87
N ARG A 297 -8.14 -16.05 -11.04
CA ARG A 297 -9.32 -15.26 -11.40
C ARG A 297 -9.04 -14.34 -12.59
N GLU A 298 -7.89 -13.67 -12.61
CA GLU A 298 -7.49 -12.79 -13.71
C GLU A 298 -7.33 -13.56 -15.01
N ARG A 299 -6.64 -14.71 -14.98
CA ARG A 299 -6.44 -15.59 -16.15
C ARG A 299 -7.76 -16.08 -16.74
N LYS A 300 -8.78 -16.28 -15.91
CA LYS A 300 -10.13 -16.67 -16.36
C LYS A 300 -11.07 -15.49 -16.59
N GLY A 301 -10.62 -14.27 -16.34
CA GLY A 301 -11.45 -13.08 -16.45
C GLY A 301 -12.64 -13.06 -15.48
N ILE A 302 -12.56 -13.76 -14.33
CA ILE A 302 -13.60 -13.83 -13.31
C ILE A 302 -13.36 -12.73 -12.27
N PRO A 303 -14.17 -11.66 -12.23
CA PRO A 303 -13.96 -10.60 -11.25
C PRO A 303 -14.24 -11.07 -9.82
N VAL A 304 -13.49 -10.57 -8.83
CA VAL A 304 -13.63 -10.93 -7.39
C VAL A 304 -15.05 -10.72 -6.85
N LYS A 305 -15.84 -9.81 -7.45
CA LYS A 305 -17.24 -9.57 -7.06
C LYS A 305 -18.14 -10.81 -7.24
N TYR A 306 -17.77 -11.74 -8.11
CA TYR A 306 -18.47 -13.01 -8.28
C TYR A 306 -17.96 -14.01 -7.23
N PRO A 307 -18.81 -14.42 -6.28
CA PRO A 307 -18.44 -15.42 -5.29
C PRO A 307 -18.22 -16.76 -5.98
N LEU A 308 -17.25 -17.53 -5.49
CA LEU A 308 -17.00 -18.91 -5.95
C LEU A 308 -17.27 -19.88 -4.80
N LYS A 309 -17.59 -21.13 -5.15
CA LYS A 309 -17.98 -22.16 -4.18
C LYS A 309 -16.82 -22.54 -3.29
N GLU A 310 -15.78 -23.06 -3.90
CA GLU A 310 -14.71 -23.71 -3.18
C GLU A 310 -13.35 -23.36 -3.79
N MET A 311 -12.38 -23.22 -2.92
CA MET A 311 -10.97 -23.29 -3.27
C MET A 311 -10.32 -24.42 -2.50
N ILE A 312 -9.49 -25.19 -3.20
CA ILE A 312 -8.73 -26.30 -2.64
C ILE A 312 -7.26 -25.93 -2.72
N VAL A 313 -6.58 -25.94 -1.58
CA VAL A 313 -5.14 -25.71 -1.49
C VAL A 313 -4.46 -27.02 -1.14
N VAL A 314 -3.58 -27.46 -2.03
CA VAL A 314 -2.76 -28.66 -1.83
C VAL A 314 -1.31 -28.24 -1.59
N ASN A 315 -0.75 -28.64 -0.45
CA ASN A 315 0.65 -28.41 -0.10
C ASN A 315 1.16 -29.59 0.74
N ARG A 316 2.44 -29.95 0.55
CA ARG A 316 3.10 -31.02 1.30
C ARG A 316 3.41 -30.63 2.75
N ASP A 317 3.63 -29.34 2.98
CA ASP A 317 3.92 -28.80 4.30
C ASP A 317 2.63 -28.67 5.12
N GLY A 318 2.43 -29.60 6.07
CA GLY A 318 1.29 -29.56 6.98
C GLY A 318 1.21 -28.26 7.80
N GLN A 319 2.35 -27.68 8.16
CA GLN A 319 2.39 -26.43 8.92
C GLN A 319 1.84 -25.26 8.10
N PHE A 320 2.09 -25.24 6.80
CA PHE A 320 1.53 -24.24 5.87
C PHE A 320 0.01 -24.37 5.79
N LEU A 321 -0.52 -25.59 5.71
CA LEU A 321 -1.97 -25.84 5.67
C LEU A 321 -2.65 -25.40 6.97
N ASP A 322 -2.06 -25.69 8.13
CA ASP A 322 -2.55 -25.26 9.44
C ASP A 322 -2.53 -23.74 9.57
N ASP A 323 -1.47 -23.09 9.07
CA ASP A 323 -1.35 -21.64 9.07
C ASP A 323 -2.44 -20.99 8.21
N LEU A 324 -2.75 -21.53 7.02
CA LEU A 324 -3.87 -21.07 6.19
C LEU A 324 -5.21 -21.23 6.91
N LYS A 325 -5.43 -22.38 7.55
CA LYS A 325 -6.67 -22.63 8.31
C LYS A 325 -6.85 -21.66 9.47
N SER A 326 -5.76 -21.26 10.13
CA SER A 326 -5.82 -20.27 11.21
C SER A 326 -6.27 -18.87 10.76
N LEU A 327 -6.17 -18.56 9.46
CA LEU A 327 -6.54 -17.27 8.86
C LEU A 327 -7.63 -17.42 7.78
N GLU A 328 -8.38 -18.52 7.80
CA GLU A 328 -9.35 -18.88 6.75
C GLU A 328 -10.38 -17.77 6.48
N HIS A 329 -10.89 -17.11 7.52
CA HIS A 329 -11.89 -16.04 7.35
C HIS A 329 -11.34 -14.83 6.60
N TYR A 330 -10.07 -14.47 6.78
CA TYR A 330 -9.44 -13.38 6.03
C TYR A 330 -9.27 -13.76 4.56
N ILE A 331 -8.84 -14.99 4.28
CA ILE A 331 -8.68 -15.51 2.91
C ILE A 331 -10.02 -15.48 2.18
N LEU A 332 -11.03 -16.17 2.72
CA LEU A 332 -12.35 -16.31 2.10
C LEU A 332 -13.03 -14.96 1.84
N SER A 333 -12.92 -14.03 2.80
CA SER A 333 -13.44 -12.66 2.67
C SER A 333 -12.74 -11.88 1.55
N GLU A 334 -11.41 -11.97 1.47
CA GLU A 334 -10.60 -11.19 0.53
C GLU A 334 -10.72 -11.71 -0.91
N VAL A 335 -10.78 -13.04 -1.09
CA VAL A 335 -10.92 -13.65 -2.43
C VAL A 335 -12.36 -13.95 -2.83
N ASN A 336 -13.32 -13.69 -1.93
CA ASN A 336 -14.75 -13.94 -2.10
C ASN A 336 -15.05 -15.38 -2.54
N VAL A 337 -14.62 -16.34 -1.73
CA VAL A 337 -14.88 -17.77 -1.91
C VAL A 337 -15.62 -18.27 -0.68
N ARG A 338 -16.53 -19.24 -0.82
CA ARG A 338 -17.37 -19.71 0.30
C ARG A 338 -16.65 -20.69 1.21
N GLN A 339 -15.82 -21.56 0.65
CA GLN A 339 -15.14 -22.62 1.38
C GLN A 339 -13.67 -22.74 0.99
N LEU A 340 -12.80 -22.95 1.98
CA LEU A 340 -11.41 -23.31 1.79
C LEU A 340 -11.22 -24.76 2.26
N THR A 341 -10.78 -25.62 1.34
CA THR A 341 -10.38 -26.99 1.66
C THR A 341 -8.86 -27.09 1.54
N VAL A 342 -8.21 -27.64 2.57
CA VAL A 342 -6.76 -27.85 2.58
C VAL A 342 -6.47 -29.35 2.52
N SER A 343 -5.43 -29.76 1.81
CA SER A 343 -5.03 -31.15 1.74
C SER A 343 -3.54 -31.31 1.47
N SER A 344 -2.96 -32.40 1.98
CA SER A 344 -1.63 -32.87 1.60
C SER A 344 -1.66 -34.01 0.58
N ASP A 345 -2.84 -34.55 0.29
CA ASP A 345 -3.04 -35.70 -0.60
C ASP A 345 -3.17 -35.22 -2.05
N LYS A 346 -2.07 -35.29 -2.80
CA LYS A 346 -2.02 -34.92 -4.21
C LYS A 346 -2.81 -35.90 -5.11
N ASP A 347 -2.81 -37.19 -4.75
CA ASP A 347 -3.35 -38.26 -5.59
C ASP A 347 -4.88 -38.19 -5.62
N LYS A 348 -5.49 -37.81 -4.48
CA LYS A 348 -6.91 -37.52 -4.37
C LYS A 348 -7.42 -36.53 -5.42
N TYR A 349 -6.59 -35.58 -5.84
CA TYR A 349 -6.96 -34.51 -6.77
C TYR A 349 -6.36 -34.67 -8.17
N GLY A 350 -5.79 -35.84 -8.49
CA GLY A 350 -5.24 -36.13 -9.83
C GLY A 350 -4.07 -35.23 -10.22
N ILE A 351 -3.28 -34.84 -9.23
CA ILE A 351 -2.15 -33.92 -9.37
C ILE A 351 -0.89 -34.76 -9.61
N SER A 352 -0.20 -34.47 -10.71
CA SER A 352 1.09 -35.08 -11.09
C SER A 352 2.21 -34.05 -11.05
N LEU A 353 3.44 -34.52 -10.83
CA LEU A 353 4.64 -33.67 -10.87
C LEU A 353 5.22 -33.60 -12.28
N LYS A 354 5.74 -32.42 -12.65
CA LYS A 354 6.46 -32.19 -13.90
C LYS A 354 7.74 -31.42 -13.64
N ALA A 355 8.83 -31.83 -14.29
CA ALA A 355 10.08 -31.07 -14.28
C ALA A 355 10.04 -29.92 -15.30
N GLU A 356 10.41 -28.72 -14.86
CA GLU A 356 10.64 -27.55 -15.70
C GLU A 356 12.14 -27.17 -15.67
N PRO A 357 12.88 -27.47 -16.75
CA PRO A 357 14.30 -27.17 -16.81
C PRO A 357 14.57 -25.69 -17.08
N ASN A 358 15.50 -25.10 -16.31
CA ASN A 358 16.03 -23.77 -16.59
C ASN A 358 17.04 -23.83 -17.74
N PHE A 359 16.54 -23.64 -18.97
CA PHE A 359 17.35 -23.75 -20.18
C PHE A 359 18.59 -22.86 -20.20
N ARG A 360 18.55 -21.69 -19.55
CA ARG A 360 19.67 -20.74 -19.54
C ARG A 360 20.82 -21.23 -18.65
N LEU A 361 20.52 -21.65 -17.44
CA LEU A 361 21.54 -22.17 -16.51
C LEU A 361 22.09 -23.51 -17.00
N LEU A 362 21.19 -24.43 -17.37
CA LEU A 362 21.56 -25.75 -17.89
C LEU A 362 22.39 -25.63 -19.17
N GLY A 363 22.05 -24.72 -20.08
CA GLY A 363 22.83 -24.51 -21.30
C GLY A 363 24.22 -23.94 -21.06
N THR A 364 24.37 -23.06 -20.07
CA THR A 364 25.68 -22.48 -19.70
C THR A 364 26.60 -23.54 -19.07
N ARG A 365 26.05 -24.42 -18.21
CA ARG A 365 26.82 -25.44 -17.50
C ARG A 365 27.06 -26.70 -18.33
N LEU A 366 26.00 -27.28 -18.90
CA LEU A 366 26.01 -28.62 -19.50
C LEU A 366 26.34 -28.63 -21.00
N LYS A 367 26.28 -27.47 -21.68
CA LYS A 367 26.59 -27.32 -23.11
C LYS A 367 25.90 -28.39 -23.98
N ALA A 368 26.64 -29.34 -24.55
CA ALA A 368 26.11 -30.38 -25.44
C ALA A 368 25.16 -31.36 -24.71
N ASP A 369 25.44 -31.66 -23.43
CA ASP A 369 24.68 -32.63 -22.63
C ASP A 369 23.31 -32.09 -22.22
N GLN A 370 23.08 -30.77 -22.35
CA GLN A 370 21.79 -30.14 -22.05
C GLN A 370 20.63 -30.83 -22.77
N LYS A 371 20.80 -31.21 -24.04
CA LYS A 371 19.72 -31.84 -24.82
C LYS A 371 19.29 -33.17 -24.22
N VAL A 372 20.26 -33.97 -23.75
CA VAL A 372 20.01 -35.28 -23.16
C VAL A 372 19.33 -35.14 -21.80
N VAL A 373 19.81 -34.22 -20.96
CA VAL A 373 19.23 -33.96 -19.64
C VAL A 373 17.81 -33.40 -19.77
N VAL A 374 17.57 -32.44 -20.67
CA VAL A 374 16.23 -31.87 -20.90
C VAL A 374 15.25 -32.92 -21.44
N ASP A 375 15.69 -33.80 -22.34
CA ASP A 375 14.85 -34.90 -22.84
C ASP A 375 14.43 -35.84 -21.72
N TYR A 376 15.37 -36.21 -20.83
CA TYR A 376 15.06 -37.04 -19.66
C TYR A 376 14.04 -36.35 -18.75
N LEU A 377 14.30 -35.09 -18.38
CA LEU A 377 13.42 -34.31 -17.50
C LEU A 377 12.00 -34.14 -18.07
N LYS A 378 11.82 -34.10 -19.40
CA LYS A 378 10.50 -33.93 -20.02
C LYS A 378 9.75 -35.23 -20.24
N ASN A 379 10.45 -36.30 -20.59
CA ASN A 379 9.84 -37.49 -21.19
C ASN A 379 10.06 -38.78 -20.39
N LYS A 380 11.06 -38.83 -19.50
CA LYS A 380 11.50 -40.07 -18.85
C LYS A 380 11.54 -40.00 -17.34
N ILE A 381 11.51 -38.79 -16.77
CA ILE A 381 11.55 -38.63 -15.33
C ILE A 381 10.30 -39.25 -14.68
N THR A 382 10.54 -39.98 -13.61
CA THR A 382 9.49 -40.61 -12.81
C THR A 382 9.00 -39.66 -11.72
N GLU A 383 7.80 -39.92 -11.23
CA GLU A 383 7.25 -39.10 -10.15
C GLU A 383 8.00 -39.33 -8.83
N GLU A 384 8.49 -40.55 -8.57
CA GLU A 384 9.31 -40.84 -7.39
C GLU A 384 10.64 -40.05 -7.41
N GLU A 385 11.27 -39.91 -8.57
CA GLU A 385 12.48 -39.09 -8.72
C GLU A 385 12.21 -37.60 -8.43
N LEU A 386 11.07 -37.08 -8.87
CA LEU A 386 10.65 -35.71 -8.58
C LEU A 386 10.32 -35.49 -7.10
N GLU A 387 9.78 -36.51 -6.42
CA GLU A 387 9.57 -36.46 -4.98
C GLU A 387 10.86 -36.52 -4.17
N GLN A 388 11.80 -37.37 -4.59
CA GLN A 388 13.14 -37.40 -4.02
C GLN A 388 13.85 -36.07 -4.24
N PHE A 389 13.72 -35.46 -5.42
CA PHE A 389 14.28 -34.15 -5.70
C PHE A 389 13.70 -33.06 -4.78
N LEU A 390 12.39 -33.07 -4.55
CA LEU A 390 11.74 -32.10 -3.67
C LEU A 390 12.12 -32.28 -2.19
N SER A 391 12.49 -33.48 -1.75
CA SER A 391 12.91 -33.76 -0.36
C SER A 391 14.41 -33.57 -0.13
N GLN A 392 15.26 -33.96 -1.10
CA GLN A 392 16.72 -33.92 -0.98
C GLN A 392 17.35 -32.66 -1.58
N GLY A 393 16.60 -31.94 -2.43
CA GLY A 393 17.05 -30.74 -3.14
C GLY A 393 18.03 -31.01 -4.29
N LYS A 394 18.29 -32.29 -4.60
CA LYS A 394 19.25 -32.75 -5.61
C LYS A 394 18.68 -33.89 -6.42
N LEU A 395 18.92 -33.87 -7.73
CA LEU A 395 18.48 -34.90 -8.66
C LEU A 395 19.66 -35.29 -9.57
N ILE A 396 19.98 -36.57 -9.64
CA ILE A 396 21.05 -37.04 -10.53
C ILE A 396 20.42 -37.53 -11.83
N VAL A 397 20.64 -36.80 -12.92
CA VAL A 397 20.13 -37.15 -14.25
C VAL A 397 21.30 -37.35 -15.20
N CYS A 398 21.40 -38.54 -15.81
CA CYS A 398 22.45 -38.87 -16.79
C CYS A 398 23.88 -38.58 -16.29
N GLY A 399 24.15 -38.80 -15.00
CA GLY A 399 25.47 -38.55 -14.38
C GLY A 399 25.72 -37.10 -13.94
N HIS A 400 24.76 -36.19 -14.13
CA HIS A 400 24.85 -34.79 -13.69
C HIS A 400 23.97 -34.55 -12.47
N GLU A 401 24.54 -33.99 -11.40
CA GLU A 401 23.79 -33.48 -10.26
C GLU A 401 23.11 -32.16 -10.65
N LEU A 402 21.78 -32.12 -10.53
CA LEU A 402 20.92 -30.96 -10.76
C LEU A 402 20.42 -30.42 -9.43
N THR A 403 20.41 -29.10 -9.29
CA THR A 403 19.90 -28.40 -8.09
C THR A 403 18.57 -27.71 -8.38
N SER A 404 17.91 -27.23 -7.31
CA SER A 404 16.65 -26.47 -7.37
C SER A 404 16.73 -25.15 -8.15
N GLU A 405 17.93 -24.64 -8.44
CA GLU A 405 18.13 -23.48 -9.32
C GLU A 405 18.02 -23.84 -10.80
N GLU A 406 18.37 -25.08 -11.14
CA GLU A 406 18.48 -25.57 -12.52
C GLU A 406 17.22 -26.30 -13.00
N VAL A 407 16.48 -26.91 -12.08
CA VAL A 407 15.20 -27.58 -12.36
C VAL A 407 14.19 -27.15 -11.32
N SER A 408 13.07 -26.58 -11.76
CA SER A 408 11.89 -26.36 -10.93
C SER A 408 10.90 -27.48 -11.13
N VAL A 409 10.26 -27.96 -10.07
CA VAL A 409 9.14 -28.91 -10.19
C VAL A 409 7.86 -28.10 -10.21
N SER A 410 7.05 -28.27 -11.25
CA SER A 410 5.70 -27.73 -11.31
C SER A 410 4.69 -28.86 -11.15
N TYR A 411 3.52 -28.51 -10.64
CA TYR A 411 2.41 -29.45 -10.53
C TYR A 411 1.49 -29.29 -11.73
N THR A 412 1.10 -30.41 -12.34
CA THR A 412 0.15 -30.45 -13.45
C THR A 412 -1.03 -31.34 -13.09
N SER A 413 -2.25 -30.82 -13.24
CA SER A 413 -3.44 -31.67 -13.23
C SER A 413 -3.57 -32.36 -14.59
N ALA A 414 -3.80 -33.67 -14.58
CA ALA A 414 -4.16 -34.37 -15.81
C ALA A 414 -5.53 -33.85 -16.26
N GLN A 415 -5.58 -33.07 -17.35
CA GLN A 415 -6.84 -32.57 -17.92
C GLN A 415 -7.76 -33.69 -18.49
N GLY A 416 -7.43 -34.98 -18.25
CA GLY A 416 -8.03 -36.12 -18.92
C GLY A 416 -8.89 -37.06 -18.07
N ASP A 417 -8.65 -37.23 -16.76
CA ASP A 417 -9.28 -38.32 -15.99
C ASP A 417 -10.15 -37.82 -14.80
N SER A 418 -11.40 -37.49 -15.15
CA SER A 418 -12.65 -37.90 -14.48
C SER A 418 -12.92 -37.70 -12.97
N LYS A 419 -12.29 -36.78 -12.21
CA LYS A 419 -12.77 -36.46 -10.83
C LYS A 419 -12.95 -34.99 -10.43
N CYS A 420 -12.40 -34.01 -11.17
CA CYS A 420 -12.51 -32.58 -10.82
C CYS A 420 -12.98 -31.71 -12.01
N HIS A 421 -14.10 -32.09 -12.65
CA HIS A 421 -14.73 -31.22 -13.65
C HIS A 421 -15.12 -29.86 -13.02
N GLY A 422 -14.74 -28.76 -13.66
CA GLY A 422 -15.07 -27.40 -13.20
C GLY A 422 -14.02 -26.71 -12.32
N TYR A 423 -12.89 -27.36 -12.02
CA TYR A 423 -11.79 -26.74 -11.26
C TYR A 423 -10.68 -26.21 -12.16
N GLU A 424 -10.16 -25.04 -11.80
CA GLU A 424 -9.03 -24.40 -12.46
C GLU A 424 -7.82 -24.34 -11.56
N THR A 425 -6.67 -24.77 -12.08
CA THR A 425 -5.48 -25.01 -11.28
C THR A 425 -4.37 -24.00 -11.57
N HIS A 426 -3.69 -23.54 -10.52
CA HIS A 426 -2.44 -22.79 -10.61
C HIS A 426 -1.50 -23.20 -9.49
N SER A 427 -0.20 -22.99 -9.70
CA SER A 427 0.83 -23.36 -8.75
C SER A 427 1.99 -22.38 -8.81
N ASP A 428 2.63 -22.17 -7.66
CA ASP A 428 3.91 -21.45 -7.51
C ASP A 428 5.11 -22.42 -7.40
N GLY A 429 4.91 -23.71 -7.71
CA GLY A 429 5.91 -24.77 -7.59
C GLY A 429 5.94 -25.49 -6.24
N LYS A 430 5.36 -24.91 -5.17
CA LYS A 430 5.28 -25.54 -3.84
C LYS A 430 3.86 -25.82 -3.41
N THR A 431 2.98 -24.86 -3.68
CA THR A 431 1.55 -24.87 -3.39
C THR A 431 0.78 -25.01 -4.68
N ILE A 432 -0.33 -25.73 -4.61
CA ILE A 432 -1.25 -25.88 -5.72
C ILE A 432 -2.59 -25.36 -5.25
N LEU A 433 -3.16 -24.49 -6.05
CA LEU A 433 -4.46 -23.93 -5.84
C LEU A 433 -5.39 -24.42 -6.94
N MET A 434 -6.50 -25.02 -6.55
CA MET A 434 -7.60 -25.37 -7.42
C MET A 434 -8.81 -24.52 -7.04
N LEU A 435 -9.45 -23.90 -8.03
CA LEU A 435 -10.57 -23.00 -7.82
C LEU A 435 -11.78 -23.53 -8.58
N ASP A 436 -12.90 -23.73 -7.89
CA ASP A 436 -14.16 -24.11 -8.53
C ASP A 436 -14.68 -22.91 -9.33
N VAL A 437 -14.71 -23.05 -10.66
CA VAL A 437 -15.23 -22.05 -11.60
C VAL A 437 -16.57 -22.47 -12.21
N SER A 438 -17.22 -23.52 -11.67
CA SER A 438 -18.54 -23.92 -12.11
C SER A 438 -19.54 -22.78 -11.92
N GLU A 439 -20.35 -22.53 -12.95
CA GLU A 439 -21.39 -21.52 -12.89
C GLU A 439 -22.52 -22.02 -11.99
N ASP A 440 -22.76 -21.28 -10.92
CA ASP A 440 -23.92 -21.45 -10.05
C ASP A 440 -24.80 -20.23 -10.16
N GLN A 441 -26.06 -20.45 -10.53
CA GLN A 441 -27.00 -19.39 -10.79
C GLN A 441 -27.17 -18.45 -9.58
N GLU A 442 -27.17 -18.97 -8.36
CA GLU A 442 -27.30 -18.16 -7.14
C GLU A 442 -26.06 -17.28 -6.91
N LEU A 443 -24.86 -17.83 -7.18
CA LEU A 443 -23.60 -17.09 -7.06
C LEU A 443 -23.45 -16.04 -8.15
N VAL A 444 -23.91 -16.34 -9.38
CA VAL A 444 -23.94 -15.37 -10.48
C VAL A 444 -24.89 -14.23 -10.12
N ASP A 445 -26.07 -14.53 -9.59
CA ASP A 445 -27.06 -13.53 -9.15
C ASP A 445 -26.50 -12.64 -8.02
N GLU A 446 -25.80 -13.22 -7.04
CA GLU A 446 -25.11 -12.47 -6.00
C GLU A 446 -24.01 -11.57 -6.57
N GLY A 447 -23.24 -12.07 -7.55
CA GLY A 447 -22.20 -11.31 -8.24
C GLY A 447 -22.76 -10.12 -9.03
N LEU A 448 -23.88 -10.32 -9.72
CA LEU A 448 -24.61 -9.26 -10.43
C LEU A 448 -25.18 -8.22 -9.44
N SER A 449 -25.71 -8.66 -8.30
CA SER A 449 -26.16 -7.78 -7.22
C SER A 449 -25.04 -6.89 -6.69
N ARG A 450 -23.86 -7.46 -6.38
CA ARG A 450 -22.67 -6.69 -6.00
C ARG A 450 -22.21 -5.73 -7.10
N GLU A 451 -22.43 -6.07 -8.36
CA GLU A 451 -22.14 -5.19 -9.48
C GLU A 451 -22.99 -3.92 -9.46
N ILE A 452 -24.28 -4.06 -9.16
CA ILE A 452 -25.19 -2.94 -8.99
C ILE A 452 -24.83 -2.14 -7.73
N THR A 453 -24.56 -2.79 -6.60
CA THR A 453 -24.06 -2.13 -5.38
C THR A 453 -22.84 -1.27 -5.67
N ASN A 454 -21.86 -1.78 -6.41
CA ASN A 454 -20.66 -1.03 -6.78
C ASN A 454 -20.98 0.18 -7.67
N ARG A 455 -21.91 0.04 -8.63
CA ARG A 455 -22.35 1.16 -9.47
C ARG A 455 -23.04 2.25 -8.67
N VAL A 456 -23.94 1.89 -7.76
CA VAL A 456 -24.59 2.84 -6.84
C VAL A 456 -23.54 3.54 -5.98
N GLN A 457 -22.55 2.82 -5.44
CA GLN A 457 -21.45 3.42 -4.69
C GLN A 457 -20.57 4.35 -5.54
N LYS A 458 -20.30 3.99 -6.80
CA LYS A 458 -19.59 4.87 -7.76
C LYS A 458 -20.38 6.14 -8.05
N LEU A 459 -21.70 6.03 -8.19
CA LEU A 459 -22.58 7.20 -8.35
C LEU A 459 -22.53 8.11 -7.12
N ARG A 460 -22.59 7.55 -5.91
CA ARG A 460 -22.40 8.33 -4.68
C ARG A 460 -21.07 9.09 -4.69
N LYS A 461 -19.97 8.41 -5.04
CA LYS A 461 -18.64 9.04 -5.14
C LYS A 461 -18.59 10.12 -6.22
N ALA A 462 -19.17 9.88 -7.39
CA ALA A 462 -19.23 10.85 -8.49
C ALA A 462 -20.08 12.08 -8.11
N ALA A 463 -21.15 11.86 -7.35
CA ALA A 463 -21.97 12.91 -6.75
C ALA A 463 -21.29 13.59 -5.54
N LYS A 464 -20.06 13.18 -5.21
CA LYS A 464 -19.27 13.64 -4.06
C LYS A 464 -20.02 13.49 -2.73
N LEU A 465 -20.88 12.47 -2.64
CA LEU A 465 -21.59 12.16 -1.43
C LEU A 465 -20.68 11.44 -0.43
N VAL A 466 -20.76 11.86 0.81
CA VAL A 466 -20.14 11.15 1.94
C VAL A 466 -21.07 10.04 2.43
N SER A 467 -20.58 9.17 3.32
CA SER A 467 -21.37 8.02 3.78
C SER A 467 -22.66 8.43 4.49
N THR A 468 -22.68 9.63 5.08
CA THR A 468 -23.80 10.23 5.83
C THR A 468 -24.95 10.73 4.97
N ASP A 469 -24.70 10.90 3.68
CA ASP A 469 -25.64 11.58 2.80
C ASP A 469 -26.82 10.70 2.38
N SER A 470 -28.04 11.11 2.72
CA SER A 470 -29.26 10.59 2.11
C SER A 470 -29.24 10.83 0.60
N ALA A 471 -29.52 9.77 -0.15
CA ALA A 471 -29.73 9.80 -1.58
C ALA A 471 -30.68 8.67 -1.95
N MET A 472 -31.38 8.84 -3.06
CA MET A 472 -32.27 7.85 -3.63
C MET A 472 -31.75 7.51 -5.03
N VAL A 473 -31.75 6.23 -5.38
CA VAL A 473 -31.35 5.78 -6.71
C VAL A 473 -32.55 5.23 -7.46
N TYR A 474 -32.84 5.79 -8.63
CA TYR A 474 -33.78 5.23 -9.58
C TYR A 474 -33.01 4.29 -10.51
N CYS A 475 -33.55 3.10 -10.76
CA CYS A 475 -32.89 2.05 -11.52
C CYS A 475 -33.87 1.47 -12.53
N ILE A 476 -33.48 1.47 -13.81
CA ILE A 476 -34.15 0.73 -14.88
C ILE A 476 -33.16 -0.24 -15.50
N VAL A 477 -33.64 -1.46 -15.75
CA VAL A 477 -32.91 -2.49 -16.49
C VAL A 477 -33.71 -2.87 -17.74
N LYS A 478 -33.09 -2.80 -18.92
CA LYS A 478 -33.69 -3.17 -20.21
C LYS A 478 -32.84 -4.27 -20.88
N PRO A 479 -33.43 -5.38 -21.38
CA PRO A 479 -34.85 -5.74 -21.31
C PRO A 479 -35.26 -6.23 -19.89
N VAL A 480 -36.54 -6.09 -19.56
CA VAL A 480 -37.11 -6.53 -18.26
C VAL A 480 -37.02 -8.06 -18.08
N THR A 481 -36.91 -8.80 -19.17
CA THR A 481 -36.71 -10.26 -19.18
C THR A 481 -35.28 -10.69 -18.88
N SER A 482 -34.34 -9.75 -18.76
CA SER A 482 -32.95 -10.07 -18.46
C SER A 482 -32.77 -10.62 -17.04
N GLN A 483 -31.78 -11.50 -16.86
CA GLN A 483 -31.36 -11.98 -15.54
C GLN A 483 -31.07 -10.81 -14.57
N MET A 484 -30.47 -9.73 -15.08
CA MET A 484 -30.16 -8.54 -14.28
C MET A 484 -31.40 -7.90 -13.68
N ALA A 485 -32.52 -7.84 -14.41
CA ALA A 485 -33.77 -7.28 -13.89
C ALA A 485 -34.31 -8.13 -12.72
N ALA A 486 -34.28 -9.46 -12.86
CA ALA A 486 -34.68 -10.39 -11.79
C ALA A 486 -33.76 -10.29 -10.55
N VAL A 487 -32.45 -10.12 -10.76
CA VAL A 487 -31.47 -9.93 -9.67
C VAL A 487 -31.73 -8.63 -8.92
N VAL A 488 -31.92 -7.53 -9.63
CA VAL A 488 -32.19 -6.22 -9.00
C VAL A 488 -33.48 -6.27 -8.17
N LEU A 489 -34.52 -6.94 -8.66
CA LEU A 489 -35.76 -7.15 -7.92
C LEU A 489 -35.56 -7.99 -6.65
N SER A 490 -34.94 -9.17 -6.78
CA SER A 490 -34.73 -10.11 -5.66
C SER A 490 -33.75 -9.63 -4.60
N HIS A 491 -32.72 -8.88 -5.02
CA HIS A 491 -31.65 -8.41 -4.15
C HIS A 491 -31.75 -6.92 -3.76
N LYS A 492 -32.86 -6.24 -4.13
CA LYS A 492 -33.09 -4.82 -3.84
C LYS A 492 -32.72 -4.45 -2.41
N LYS A 493 -33.28 -5.15 -1.41
CA LYS A 493 -33.05 -4.85 0.01
C LYS A 493 -31.57 -4.99 0.41
N LYS A 494 -30.89 -6.03 -0.07
CA LYS A 494 -29.45 -6.22 0.16
C LYS A 494 -28.62 -5.11 -0.47
N ILE A 495 -29.00 -4.65 -1.67
CA ILE A 495 -28.34 -3.52 -2.34
C ILE A 495 -28.56 -2.23 -1.56
N GLU A 496 -29.76 -1.96 -1.07
CA GLU A 496 -30.08 -0.80 -0.23
C GLU A 496 -29.27 -0.81 1.07
N GLU A 497 -29.23 -1.94 1.78
CA GLU A 497 -28.46 -2.12 3.02
C GLU A 497 -26.95 -1.93 2.77
N ALA A 498 -26.41 -2.53 1.71
CA ALA A 498 -25.00 -2.41 1.36
C ALA A 498 -24.60 -1.01 0.86
N THR A 499 -25.54 -0.25 0.33
CA THR A 499 -25.29 1.10 -0.21
C THR A 499 -25.70 2.22 0.74
N GLY A 500 -26.52 1.94 1.75
CA GLY A 500 -27.24 2.94 2.53
C GLY A 500 -28.10 3.87 1.66
N THR A 501 -28.57 3.40 0.50
CA THR A 501 -29.24 4.21 -0.52
C THR A 501 -30.52 3.51 -0.97
N PRO A 502 -31.72 4.02 -0.60
CA PRO A 502 -32.99 3.50 -1.09
C PRO A 502 -33.05 3.46 -2.63
N MET A 503 -33.60 2.37 -3.17
CA MET A 503 -33.66 2.11 -4.59
C MET A 503 -35.11 2.06 -5.08
N ILE A 504 -35.42 2.76 -6.16
CA ILE A 504 -36.72 2.71 -6.84
C ILE A 504 -36.50 2.11 -8.23
N LEU A 505 -37.29 1.10 -8.58
CA LEU A 505 -37.15 0.34 -9.83
C LEU A 505 -38.01 0.92 -10.94
N GLU A 506 -37.86 2.22 -11.15
CA GLU A 506 -38.65 3.01 -12.10
C GLU A 506 -37.74 4.03 -12.79
N GLU A 507 -38.22 4.58 -13.90
CA GLU A 507 -37.57 5.69 -14.59
C GLU A 507 -37.68 6.95 -13.71
N LEU A 508 -36.71 7.85 -13.84
CA LEU A 508 -36.76 9.11 -13.10
C LEU A 508 -38.04 9.89 -13.51
N PRO A 509 -38.92 10.27 -12.57
CA PRO A 509 -40.17 10.95 -12.91
C PRO A 509 -39.93 12.25 -13.68
N SER A 510 -40.77 12.51 -14.69
CA SER A 510 -40.76 13.75 -15.47
C SER A 510 -41.05 14.96 -14.57
N GLY A 511 -39.99 15.63 -14.11
CA GLY A 511 -40.04 16.72 -13.13
C GLY A 511 -38.93 16.68 -12.07
N LYS A 512 -38.24 15.55 -11.89
CA LYS A 512 -37.05 15.43 -11.03
C LYS A 512 -35.77 15.47 -11.87
N SER A 513 -34.74 16.15 -11.37
CA SER A 513 -33.39 16.13 -11.95
C SER A 513 -32.48 15.18 -11.17
N ALA A 514 -31.71 14.37 -11.88
CA ALA A 514 -30.69 13.52 -11.27
C ALA A 514 -29.45 14.35 -10.92
N THR A 515 -28.87 14.08 -9.75
CA THR A 515 -27.58 14.64 -9.35
C THR A 515 -26.45 14.05 -10.19
N VAL A 516 -26.47 12.73 -10.40
CA VAL A 516 -25.55 12.02 -11.31
C VAL A 516 -26.31 10.87 -11.96
N THR A 517 -26.01 10.61 -13.23
CA THR A 517 -26.57 9.50 -13.99
C THR A 517 -25.48 8.55 -14.46
N ASN A 518 -25.82 7.27 -14.61
CA ASN A 518 -24.96 6.30 -15.24
C ASN A 518 -25.81 5.33 -16.05
N VAL A 519 -25.50 5.21 -17.33
CA VAL A 519 -26.04 4.16 -18.20
C VAL A 519 -24.89 3.24 -18.56
N SER A 520 -25.06 1.95 -18.33
CA SER A 520 -24.02 0.97 -18.62
C SER A 520 -24.61 -0.37 -19.02
N THR A 521 -23.94 -1.07 -19.94
CA THR A 521 -24.30 -2.43 -20.32
C THR A 521 -23.61 -3.43 -19.40
N VAL A 522 -24.37 -4.40 -18.90
CA VAL A 522 -23.88 -5.52 -18.09
C VAL A 522 -24.35 -6.81 -18.72
N LYS A 523 -23.42 -7.57 -19.30
CA LYS A 523 -23.74 -8.71 -20.17
C LYS A 523 -24.75 -8.25 -21.25
N ASP A 524 -25.96 -8.78 -21.22
CA ASP A 524 -27.01 -8.54 -22.22
C ASP A 524 -28.07 -7.52 -21.75
N ALA A 525 -27.83 -6.81 -20.66
CA ALA A 525 -28.77 -5.85 -20.07
C ALA A 525 -28.19 -4.43 -19.99
N GLU A 526 -28.95 -3.44 -20.43
CA GLU A 526 -28.67 -2.03 -20.18
C GLU A 526 -29.23 -1.62 -18.82
N VAL A 527 -28.36 -1.14 -17.93
CA VAL A 527 -28.70 -0.66 -16.61
C VAL A 527 -28.56 0.86 -16.59
N SER A 528 -29.68 1.55 -16.42
CA SER A 528 -29.77 2.99 -16.24
C SER A 528 -30.01 3.33 -14.78
N LEU A 529 -29.11 4.10 -14.19
CA LEU A 529 -29.16 4.54 -12.80
C LEU A 529 -29.18 6.07 -12.72
N TRP A 530 -30.12 6.61 -11.97
CA TRP A 530 -30.20 8.04 -11.64
C TRP A 530 -30.13 8.22 -10.14
N LEU A 531 -29.04 8.82 -9.66
CA LEU A 531 -28.91 9.18 -8.27
C LEU A 531 -29.53 10.57 -8.05
N VAL A 532 -30.55 10.63 -7.21
CA VAL A 532 -31.15 11.87 -6.73
C VAL A 532 -30.72 12.05 -5.29
N ALA A 533 -29.81 12.98 -5.04
CA ALA A 533 -29.48 13.39 -3.69
C ALA A 533 -30.39 14.54 -3.29
N ASP A 534 -30.96 14.49 -2.07
CA ASP A 534 -31.60 15.65 -1.46
C ASP A 534 -30.57 16.76 -1.37
N SER A 535 -30.67 17.79 -2.20
CA SER A 535 -29.63 18.81 -2.23
C SER A 535 -30.12 20.21 -2.62
N ALA A 536 -30.64 20.95 -1.64
CA ALA A 536 -30.60 22.42 -1.66
C ALA A 536 -30.51 23.01 -0.25
N ASN A 537 -31.45 22.65 0.63
CA ASN A 537 -31.68 23.43 1.85
C ASN A 537 -30.89 22.97 3.09
N GLU A 538 -30.21 21.83 3.08
CA GLU A 538 -29.54 21.30 4.28
C GLU A 538 -28.02 21.20 4.11
N ALA A 539 -27.45 22.05 3.26
CA ALA A 539 -26.01 22.07 3.03
C ALA A 539 -25.49 23.50 2.85
N VAL A 540 -24.28 23.74 3.33
CA VAL A 540 -23.51 24.96 3.07
C VAL A 540 -22.46 24.67 2.00
N THR A 541 -22.26 25.61 1.07
CA THR A 541 -21.13 25.55 0.13
C THR A 541 -19.97 26.35 0.69
N VAL A 542 -18.82 25.71 0.87
CA VAL A 542 -17.61 26.35 1.42
C VAL A 542 -16.58 26.53 0.31
N ARG A 543 -16.06 27.74 0.18
CA ARG A 543 -15.07 28.12 -0.83
C ARG A 543 -13.72 28.44 -0.21
N LEU A 544 -12.64 27.94 -0.84
CA LEU A 544 -11.25 28.26 -0.52
C LEU A 544 -10.39 28.18 -1.80
N ASN A 545 -9.69 29.27 -2.15
CA ASN A 545 -8.74 29.34 -3.27
C ASN A 545 -9.26 28.71 -4.58
N GLY A 546 -10.49 29.03 -4.97
CA GLY A 546 -11.13 28.50 -6.19
C GLY A 546 -11.70 27.07 -6.07
N LYS A 547 -11.43 26.34 -4.99
CA LYS A 547 -12.09 25.07 -4.67
C LYS A 547 -13.40 25.33 -3.94
N SER A 548 -14.45 24.60 -4.32
CA SER A 548 -15.76 24.61 -3.65
C SER A 548 -16.09 23.21 -3.16
N VAL A 549 -16.48 23.11 -1.89
CA VAL A 549 -16.95 21.89 -1.25
C VAL A 549 -18.34 22.14 -0.70
N ARG A 550 -19.23 21.16 -0.81
CA ARG A 550 -20.57 21.22 -0.23
C ARG A 550 -20.62 20.35 1.01
N ILE A 551 -21.09 20.91 2.12
CA ILE A 551 -21.11 20.26 3.44
C ILE A 551 -22.54 20.25 3.93
N ARG A 552 -23.08 19.07 4.20
CA ARG A 552 -24.42 18.97 4.80
C ARG A 552 -24.37 19.45 6.24
N LEU A 553 -25.44 20.09 6.70
CA LEU A 553 -25.56 20.67 8.04
C LEU A 553 -26.35 19.78 9.01
N ARG A 554 -26.84 18.62 8.54
CA ARG A 554 -27.41 17.56 9.36
C ARG A 554 -26.52 16.32 9.34
N SER A 555 -26.23 15.80 10.53
CA SER A 555 -25.59 14.49 10.73
C SER A 555 -26.58 13.36 10.40
N LYS A 556 -26.07 12.12 10.28
CA LYS A 556 -26.88 10.90 10.14
C LYS A 556 -27.84 10.64 11.31
N SER A 557 -27.62 11.29 12.46
CA SER A 557 -28.34 11.09 13.72
C SER A 557 -29.56 12.02 13.91
N GLU A 558 -30.08 12.66 12.85
CA GLU A 558 -31.08 13.75 12.91
C GLU A 558 -30.62 15.03 13.65
N GLU A 559 -29.44 15.02 14.27
CA GLU A 559 -28.88 16.18 14.96
C GLU A 559 -28.25 17.20 14.00
N LEU A 560 -28.47 18.49 14.30
CA LEU A 560 -27.82 19.61 13.61
C LEU A 560 -26.32 19.62 13.96
N LEU A 561 -25.46 19.82 12.96
CA LEU A 561 -24.01 19.93 13.17
C LEU A 561 -23.69 21.12 14.08
N SER A 562 -22.82 20.93 15.06
CA SER A 562 -22.28 22.06 15.83
C SER A 562 -21.29 22.85 14.95
N TYR A 563 -20.97 24.08 15.36
CA TYR A 563 -19.96 24.88 14.65
C TYR A 563 -18.61 24.17 14.57
N ARG A 564 -18.25 23.42 15.61
CA ARG A 564 -17.02 22.62 15.66
C ARG A 564 -17.04 21.51 14.62
N ASP A 565 -18.17 20.81 14.49
CA ASP A 565 -18.33 19.70 13.54
C ASP A 565 -18.33 20.21 12.10
N LEU A 566 -18.99 21.35 11.86
CA LEU A 566 -18.92 22.03 10.57
C LEU A 566 -17.48 22.38 10.21
N LEU A 567 -16.71 22.98 11.14
CA LEU A 567 -15.30 23.27 10.88
C LEU A 567 -14.50 22.00 10.61
N TYR A 568 -14.76 20.90 11.30
CA TYR A 568 -14.12 19.62 11.03
C TYR A 568 -14.37 19.13 9.60
N GLU A 569 -15.63 19.10 9.16
CA GLU A 569 -16.00 18.70 7.80
C GLU A 569 -15.38 19.62 6.74
N ILE A 570 -15.32 20.92 7.02
CA ILE A 570 -14.65 21.91 6.16
C ILE A 570 -13.17 21.58 6.01
N ARG A 571 -12.49 21.35 7.14
CA ARG A 571 -11.07 21.03 7.19
C ARG A 571 -10.77 19.71 6.46
N ALA A 572 -11.59 18.70 6.70
CA ALA A 572 -11.46 17.38 6.09
C ALA A 572 -11.65 17.40 4.58
N ALA A 573 -12.65 18.15 4.09
CA ALA A 573 -13.00 18.16 2.69
C ALA A 573 -12.13 19.10 1.83
N LEU A 574 -11.55 20.15 2.44
CA LEU A 574 -10.65 21.09 1.76
C LEU A 574 -9.16 20.81 2.02
N ASP A 575 -8.84 19.70 2.72
CA ASP A 575 -7.47 19.33 3.12
C ASP A 575 -6.74 20.47 3.85
N PHE A 576 -7.47 21.13 4.76
CA PHE A 576 -7.02 22.33 5.45
C PHE A 576 -7.05 22.11 6.96
N TRP A 577 -5.91 21.84 7.59
CA TRP A 577 -5.88 21.43 9.02
C TRP A 577 -5.10 22.37 9.95
N LYS A 578 -4.49 23.44 9.41
CA LYS A 578 -3.68 24.40 10.17
C LYS A 578 -4.33 25.79 10.19
N GLY A 579 -4.24 26.50 11.31
CA GLY A 579 -4.67 27.89 11.45
C GLY A 579 -6.12 28.08 11.90
N THR A 580 -6.40 29.29 12.42
CA THR A 580 -7.75 29.71 12.85
C THR A 580 -8.60 29.99 11.63
N ILE A 581 -9.74 29.31 11.52
CA ILE A 581 -10.67 29.48 10.40
C ILE A 581 -11.79 30.40 10.84
N SER A 582 -12.10 31.38 9.99
CA SER A 582 -13.33 32.14 10.09
C SER A 582 -14.16 31.89 8.86
N LEU A 583 -15.44 31.58 9.06
CA LEU A 583 -16.40 31.44 7.97
C LEU A 583 -16.97 32.82 7.67
N ILE A 584 -16.89 33.25 6.42
CA ILE A 584 -17.42 34.53 5.95
C ILE A 584 -18.58 34.23 5.00
N LEU A 585 -19.76 34.79 5.30
CA LEU A 585 -20.91 34.74 4.40
C LEU A 585 -20.63 35.55 3.11
N LEU A 586 -21.37 35.29 2.04
CA LEU A 586 -21.25 36.04 0.77
C LEU A 586 -21.31 37.57 0.91
N ASN A 587 -22.03 38.08 1.91
CA ASN A 587 -22.16 39.51 2.20
C ASN A 587 -20.97 40.10 3.00
N GLY A 588 -19.92 39.31 3.26
CA GLY A 588 -18.73 39.73 4.01
C GLY A 588 -18.86 39.61 5.54
N THR A 589 -20.01 39.16 6.06
CA THR A 589 -20.21 38.99 7.51
C THR A 589 -19.52 37.73 8.02
N ARG A 590 -18.84 37.84 9.16
CA ARG A 590 -18.22 36.69 9.83
C ARG A 590 -19.29 35.88 10.57
N PHE A 591 -19.39 34.60 10.24
CA PHE A 591 -20.25 33.66 10.95
C PHE A 591 -19.61 33.29 12.30
N HIS A 592 -20.32 33.54 13.40
CA HIS A 592 -19.79 33.41 14.74
C HIS A 592 -19.90 31.96 15.26
N PRO A 593 -18.93 31.46 16.07
CA PRO A 593 -18.98 30.09 16.60
C PRO A 593 -20.21 29.73 17.43
N THR A 594 -20.88 30.74 18.01
CA THR A 594 -22.11 30.56 18.81
C THR A 594 -23.38 30.64 17.98
N THR A 595 -23.29 30.99 16.70
CA THR A 595 -24.44 31.06 15.81
C THR A 595 -24.85 29.63 15.41
N PRO A 596 -26.15 29.28 15.47
CA PRO A 596 -26.63 27.98 15.03
C PRO A 596 -26.23 27.69 13.59
N VAL A 597 -25.56 26.56 13.36
CA VAL A 597 -25.10 26.17 12.02
C VAL A 597 -26.26 26.05 11.03
N SER A 598 -27.48 25.75 11.50
CA SER A 598 -28.70 25.75 10.68
C SER A 598 -28.93 27.06 9.92
N GLU A 599 -28.38 28.20 10.37
CA GLU A 599 -28.46 29.46 9.64
C GLU A 599 -27.65 29.46 8.33
N LEU A 600 -26.66 28.57 8.19
CA LEU A 600 -25.86 28.41 6.97
C LEU A 600 -26.53 27.53 5.90
N ASN A 601 -27.74 27.04 6.16
CA ASN A 601 -28.49 26.19 5.25
C ASN A 601 -28.69 26.87 3.89
N GLY A 602 -28.21 26.22 2.83
CA GLY A 602 -28.28 26.75 1.45
C GLY A 602 -27.32 27.91 1.18
N GLN A 603 -26.55 28.37 2.17
CA GLN A 603 -25.65 29.51 2.02
C GLN A 603 -24.30 29.10 1.41
N THR A 604 -23.60 30.08 0.85
CA THR A 604 -22.19 29.93 0.48
C THR A 604 -21.33 30.73 1.45
N VAL A 605 -20.36 30.06 2.05
CA VAL A 605 -19.37 30.68 2.94
C VAL A 605 -17.97 30.56 2.34
N THR A 606 -17.11 31.52 2.65
CA THR A 606 -15.71 31.54 2.26
C THR A 606 -14.86 31.40 3.51
N ILE A 607 -13.77 30.64 3.41
CA ILE A 607 -12.82 30.51 4.51
C ILE A 607 -11.88 31.72 4.49
N GLN A 608 -11.80 32.41 5.62
CA GLN A 608 -10.73 33.36 5.91
C GLN A 608 -9.76 32.76 6.92
N THR A 609 -8.48 32.82 6.58
CA THR A 609 -7.37 32.44 7.44
C THR A 609 -6.55 33.68 7.78
N PRO A 610 -6.06 33.85 9.01
CA PRO A 610 -5.22 35.00 9.37
C PRO A 610 -3.85 35.01 8.67
N MET A 611 -3.43 33.93 7.98
CA MET A 611 -2.26 33.93 7.10
C MET A 611 -2.63 34.41 5.68
N GLN A 612 -2.90 35.70 5.54
CA GLN A 612 -2.51 36.43 4.33
C GLN A 612 -1.38 37.37 4.73
N LEU A 613 -0.14 36.92 4.58
CA LEU A 613 1.14 37.64 4.60
C LEU A 613 2.17 36.54 4.30
N THR A 614 2.78 36.38 3.13
CA THR A 614 3.25 37.34 2.13
C THR A 614 3.30 36.64 0.76
N SER A 615 2.90 37.34 -0.30
CA SER A 615 3.43 37.07 -1.63
C SER A 615 4.90 37.50 -1.61
N VAL A 616 5.82 36.55 -1.67
CA VAL A 616 7.20 36.83 -2.09
C VAL A 616 7.27 36.39 -3.55
N ASN A 617 7.53 37.36 -4.42
CA ASN A 617 7.83 37.19 -5.84
C ASN A 617 9.04 36.29 -6.07
#